data_AF-A0AAI8YFC6-F1
#
_entry.id   AF-A0AAI8YFC6-F1
#
_cell.length_a   1.000
_cell.length_b   1.000
_cell.length_c   1.000
_cell.angle_alpha   90.00
_cell.angle_beta   90.00
_cell.angle_gamma   90.00
#
_symmetry.space_group_name_H-M   'P 1'
#
loop_
_entity.id
_entity.type
_entity.pdbx_description
1 polymer ?
#
loop_
_entity_poly.entity_id
_entity_poly.type
_entity_poly.pdbx_seq_one_letter_code
_entity_poly.pdbx_strand_id
1 'polypeptide(L)'
;MLLQLTRSVAIAFLATTVASSPAVNWYTGRTYIARPDLRAYPHNSGRQIPPSRTRTIECFVKPQRNSSDDAPAILQAFKDCNGGSTVVLDANYTIATALDLTFLNSVDVALSGTIKFGGTIDYWTANAFRYAFQDSRAYWKIGGKDVNIFGGGVGLIDGNG
;
A
#
# COMPACT_ATOMS: atom_id res chain seq x y z
N MET A 1 -37.98 -5.33 72.34
CA MET A 1 -38.67 -6.48 71.73
C MET A 1 -39.45 -5.94 70.54
N LEU A 2 -39.37 -6.59 69.37
CA LEU A 2 -39.82 -6.16 68.02
C LEU A 2 -38.88 -5.13 67.35
N LEU A 3 -38.48 -5.22 66.08
CA LEU A 3 -38.74 -6.14 64.96
C LEU A 3 -37.58 -5.96 63.95
N GLN A 4 -36.90 -7.04 63.53
CA GLN A 4 -35.93 -6.99 62.44
C GLN A 4 -36.68 -6.97 61.10
N LEU A 5 -36.53 -5.90 60.33
CA LEU A 5 -36.96 -5.80 58.93
C LEU A 5 -35.78 -6.18 58.02
N THR A 6 -35.72 -7.44 57.62
CA THR A 6 -34.80 -7.89 56.56
C THR A 6 -35.33 -7.44 55.21
N ARG A 7 -34.68 -6.44 54.60
CA ARG A 7 -34.93 -6.06 53.20
C ARG A 7 -34.13 -6.99 52.29
N SER A 8 -34.82 -7.89 51.61
CA SER A 8 -34.26 -8.69 50.51
C SER A 8 -33.92 -7.77 49.33
N VAL A 9 -32.64 -7.63 49.01
CA VAL A 9 -32.18 -6.95 47.79
C VAL A 9 -32.12 -8.00 46.68
N ALA A 10 -33.04 -7.92 45.71
CA ALA A 10 -32.98 -8.71 44.50
C ALA A 10 -31.93 -8.12 43.55
N ILE A 11 -30.84 -8.84 43.33
CA ILE A 11 -29.81 -8.47 42.36
C ILE A 11 -30.24 -9.04 40.99
N ALA A 12 -30.71 -8.17 40.11
CA ALA A 12 -30.98 -8.52 38.72
C ALA A 12 -29.66 -8.53 37.94
N PHE A 13 -29.15 -9.71 37.59
CA PHE A 13 -28.04 -9.85 36.66
C PHE A 13 -28.55 -9.65 35.23
N LEU A 14 -28.31 -8.47 34.67
CA LEU A 14 -28.44 -8.22 33.23
C LEU A 14 -27.32 -8.99 32.51
N ALA A 15 -27.67 -10.13 31.89
CA ALA A 15 -26.77 -10.82 30.98
C ALA A 15 -26.58 -9.97 29.72
N THR A 16 -25.51 -9.19 29.66
CA THR A 16 -25.08 -8.52 28.44
C THR A 16 -24.49 -9.57 27.50
N THR A 17 -25.24 -9.91 26.45
CA THR A 17 -24.68 -10.67 25.33
C THR A 17 -23.71 -9.76 24.58
N VAL A 18 -22.42 -9.88 24.88
CA VAL A 18 -21.37 -9.31 24.03
C VAL A 18 -21.40 -10.12 22.74
N ALA A 19 -21.96 -9.53 21.68
CA ALA A 19 -21.79 -10.06 20.33
C ALA A 19 -20.31 -9.92 19.97
N SER A 20 -19.53 -10.97 20.20
CA SER A 20 -18.17 -11.05 19.68
C SER A 20 -18.29 -11.21 18.16
N SER A 21 -18.09 -10.10 17.44
CA SER A 21 -17.74 -10.21 16.03
C SER A 21 -16.50 -11.12 15.93
N PRO A 22 -16.45 -12.08 14.99
CA PRO A 22 -15.21 -12.81 14.78
C PRO A 22 -14.14 -11.76 14.46
N ALA A 23 -13.07 -11.72 15.27
CA ALA A 23 -11.90 -10.96 14.94
C ALA A 23 -11.38 -11.53 13.61
N VAL A 24 -11.56 -10.79 12.52
CA VAL A 24 -10.85 -11.09 11.28
C VAL A 24 -9.38 -10.92 11.63
N ASN A 25 -8.69 -12.05 11.75
CA ASN A 25 -7.29 -12.08 12.09
C ASN A 25 -6.48 -11.65 10.86
N TRP A 26 -6.29 -10.35 10.71
CA TRP A 26 -5.48 -9.76 9.63
C TRP A 26 -3.97 -10.06 9.75
N TYR A 27 -3.55 -10.90 10.71
CA TYR A 27 -2.15 -11.07 11.13
C TYR A 27 -1.59 -12.49 10.98
N THR A 28 -2.13 -13.31 10.07
CA THR A 28 -1.49 -14.59 9.71
C THR A 28 -1.33 -14.72 8.19
N GLY A 29 -0.17 -14.26 7.70
CA GLY A 29 0.30 -14.41 6.31
C GLY A 29 0.41 -13.06 5.60
N ARG A 30 1.63 -12.63 5.24
CA ARG A 30 1.81 -11.43 4.41
C ARG A 30 1.02 -11.61 3.11
N THR A 31 0.08 -10.71 2.86
CA THR A 31 -0.83 -10.76 1.71
C THR A 31 -0.11 -10.22 0.48
N TYR A 32 0.67 -11.09 -0.18
CA TYR A 32 1.19 -10.80 -1.52
C TYR A 32 0.03 -10.87 -2.53
N ILE A 33 -0.22 -9.76 -3.24
CA ILE A 33 -1.17 -9.70 -4.35
C ILE A 33 -0.50 -10.30 -5.58
N ALA A 34 -1.13 -11.28 -6.22
CA ALA A 34 -0.63 -11.81 -7.49
C ALA A 34 -0.93 -10.86 -8.66
N ARG A 35 -0.05 -10.86 -9.67
CA ARG A 35 -0.30 -10.15 -10.93
C ARG A 35 -1.63 -10.61 -11.56
N PRO A 36 -2.56 -9.70 -11.91
CA PRO A 36 -3.83 -10.08 -12.51
C PRO A 36 -3.66 -10.58 -13.97
N ASP A 37 -4.52 -11.52 -14.40
CA ASP A 37 -4.69 -11.85 -15.84
C ASP A 37 -5.63 -10.81 -16.47
N LEU A 38 -5.04 -9.80 -17.12
CA LEU A 38 -5.79 -8.73 -17.78
C LEU A 38 -6.14 -9.12 -19.21
N ARG A 39 -7.43 -9.32 -19.46
CA ARG A 39 -8.00 -9.52 -20.79
C ARG A 39 -8.88 -8.35 -21.16
N ALA A 40 -8.48 -7.59 -22.17
CA ALA A 40 -9.28 -6.49 -22.69
C ALA A 40 -10.55 -7.04 -23.35
N TYR A 41 -11.71 -6.58 -22.89
CA TYR A 41 -13.04 -6.99 -23.38
C TYR A 41 -14.02 -5.80 -23.29
N PRO A 42 -14.98 -5.64 -24.22
CA PRO A 42 -15.20 -6.46 -25.43
C PRO A 42 -14.20 -6.18 -26.55
N HIS A 43 -13.57 -5.01 -26.54
CA HIS A 43 -12.60 -4.61 -27.54
C HIS A 43 -11.18 -4.69 -26.99
N ASN A 44 -10.23 -5.02 -27.88
CA ASN A 44 -8.81 -4.97 -27.62
C ASN A 44 -8.11 -4.15 -28.72
N SER A 45 -6.83 -3.86 -28.55
CA SER A 45 -6.06 -3.04 -29.50
C SER A 45 -5.67 -3.78 -30.80
N GLY A 46 -5.99 -5.07 -30.93
CA GLY A 46 -5.51 -5.95 -32.01
C GLY A 46 -4.01 -6.25 -31.96
N ARG A 47 -3.27 -5.65 -31.03
CA ARG A 47 -1.83 -5.86 -30.85
C ARG A 47 -1.58 -6.89 -29.76
N GLN A 48 -0.59 -7.74 -29.98
CA GLN A 48 -0.14 -8.69 -28.95
C GLN A 48 0.43 -7.91 -27.76
N ILE A 49 -0.01 -8.28 -26.55
CA ILE A 49 0.55 -7.75 -25.31
C ILE A 49 2.01 -8.21 -25.24
N PRO A 50 2.98 -7.29 -25.02
CA PRO A 50 4.38 -7.67 -24.88
C PRO A 50 4.54 -8.77 -23.81
N PRO A 51 5.33 -9.82 -24.09
CA PRO A 51 5.50 -10.90 -23.13
C PRO A 51 6.16 -10.37 -21.86
N SER A 52 5.55 -10.64 -20.71
CA SER A 52 6.06 -10.32 -19.40
C SER A 52 6.19 -11.61 -18.60
N ARG A 53 7.42 -11.96 -18.20
CA ARG A 53 7.66 -13.19 -17.42
C ARG A 53 7.16 -13.03 -15.99
N THR A 54 6.65 -14.12 -15.43
CA THR A 54 6.30 -14.20 -14.01
C THR A 54 7.54 -13.99 -13.15
N ARG A 55 7.38 -13.25 -12.07
CA ARG A 55 8.45 -12.96 -11.11
C ARG A 55 8.50 -14.05 -10.05
N THR A 56 9.71 -14.41 -9.64
CA THR A 56 9.96 -15.56 -8.75
C THR A 56 10.59 -15.16 -7.43
N ILE A 57 10.96 -13.88 -7.28
CA ILE A 57 11.62 -13.33 -6.10
C ILE A 57 10.68 -12.28 -5.51
N GLU A 58 10.45 -12.33 -4.21
CA GLU A 58 9.63 -11.35 -3.50
C GLU A 58 10.49 -10.50 -2.57
N CYS A 59 10.28 -9.19 -2.63
CA CYS A 59 11.00 -8.21 -1.82
C CYS A 59 10.04 -7.29 -1.10
N PHE A 60 9.88 -7.52 0.20
CA PHE A 60 8.99 -6.71 1.02
C PHE A 60 9.71 -5.48 1.54
N VAL A 61 9.14 -4.30 1.26
CA VAL A 61 9.66 -3.03 1.76
C VAL A 61 9.23 -2.84 3.20
N LYS A 62 10.18 -2.63 4.10
CA LYS A 62 9.88 -2.29 5.50
C LYS A 62 9.62 -0.78 5.61
N PRO A 63 8.46 -0.35 6.12
CA PRO A 63 8.23 1.06 6.38
C PRO A 63 9.13 1.54 7.54
N GLN A 64 9.51 2.82 7.48
CA GLN A 64 10.19 3.56 8.52
C GLN A 64 9.26 3.76 9.72
N ARG A 65 9.85 3.89 10.90
CA ARG A 65 9.10 4.22 12.11
C ARG A 65 8.62 5.67 12.04
N ASN A 66 7.42 5.93 12.56
CA ASN A 66 6.85 7.27 12.75
C ASN A 66 6.53 8.07 11.47
N SER A 67 6.32 7.42 10.33
CA SER A 67 5.82 8.08 9.10
C SER A 67 6.69 9.25 8.62
N SER A 68 8.02 9.15 8.73
CA SER A 68 8.95 10.24 8.38
C SER A 68 9.09 10.42 6.87
N ASP A 69 9.83 9.51 6.23
CA ASP A 69 10.03 9.43 4.79
C ASP A 69 10.54 8.04 4.40
N ASP A 70 9.71 7.31 3.68
CA ASP A 70 9.96 5.97 3.18
C ASP A 70 10.60 5.98 1.79
N ALA A 71 10.68 7.12 1.12
CA ALA A 71 11.21 7.20 -0.25
C ALA A 71 12.63 6.60 -0.38
N PRO A 72 13.58 6.84 0.55
CA PRO A 72 14.91 6.22 0.47
C PRO A 72 14.88 4.70 0.65
N ALA A 73 14.02 4.19 1.54
CA ALA A 73 13.89 2.76 1.79
C ALA A 73 13.22 2.04 0.61
N ILE A 74 12.18 2.65 0.03
CA ILE A 74 11.54 2.19 -1.20
C ILE A 74 12.57 2.17 -2.33
N LEU A 75 13.29 3.28 -2.56
CA LEU A 75 14.33 3.37 -3.60
C LEU A 75 15.37 2.25 -3.47
N GLN A 76 15.85 2.01 -2.25
CA GLN A 76 16.83 0.96 -1.99
C GLN A 76 16.26 -0.43 -2.29
N ALA A 77 15.04 -0.74 -1.85
CA ALA A 77 14.41 -2.02 -2.15
C ALA A 77 14.23 -2.25 -3.65
N PHE A 78 13.87 -1.21 -4.42
CA PHE A 78 13.76 -1.31 -5.87
C PHE A 78 15.12 -1.45 -6.59
N LYS A 79 16.20 -0.91 -6.01
CA LYS A 79 17.56 -1.14 -6.52
C LYS A 79 18.01 -2.58 -6.26
N ASP A 80 17.81 -3.07 -5.05
CA ASP A 80 18.23 -4.42 -4.63
C ASP A 80 17.42 -5.51 -5.34
N CYS A 81 16.16 -5.22 -5.61
CA CYS A 81 15.21 -6.13 -6.24
C CYS A 81 14.82 -5.64 -7.63
N ASN A 82 15.81 -5.34 -8.46
CA ASN A 82 15.62 -5.10 -9.88
C ASN A 82 15.93 -6.38 -10.67
N GLY A 83 15.16 -6.72 -11.71
CA GLY A 83 15.47 -7.85 -12.60
C GLY A 83 14.83 -9.19 -12.22
N GLY A 84 13.51 -9.29 -12.26
CA GLY A 84 12.78 -10.58 -12.14
C GLY A 84 12.03 -10.78 -10.82
N SER A 85 11.83 -9.71 -10.07
CA SER A 85 11.24 -9.67 -8.73
C SER A 85 9.88 -8.99 -8.69
N THR A 86 9.15 -9.28 -7.62
CA THR A 86 8.01 -8.53 -7.13
C THR A 86 8.44 -7.75 -5.89
N VAL A 87 8.39 -6.43 -5.96
CA VAL A 87 8.52 -5.54 -4.80
C VAL A 87 7.13 -5.38 -4.16
N VAL A 88 7.02 -5.72 -2.88
CA VAL A 88 5.76 -5.73 -2.13
C VAL A 88 5.71 -4.52 -1.20
N LEU A 89 4.67 -3.71 -1.39
CA LEU A 89 4.33 -2.53 -0.60
C LEU A 89 3.02 -2.83 0.15
N ASP A 90 3.11 -3.51 1.30
CA ASP A 90 1.97 -4.04 2.07
C ASP A 90 1.66 -3.29 3.38
N ALA A 91 2.32 -2.16 3.60
CA ALA A 91 2.16 -1.32 4.77
C ALA A 91 1.77 0.13 4.44
N ASN A 92 1.76 1.00 5.45
CA ASN A 92 1.61 2.43 5.26
C ASN A 92 3.00 3.05 5.05
N TYR A 93 3.20 3.66 3.88
CA TYR A 93 4.42 4.35 3.51
C TYR A 93 4.15 5.83 3.31
N THR A 94 5.03 6.68 3.82
CA THR A 94 5.02 8.12 3.60
C THR A 94 6.12 8.49 2.62
N ILE A 95 5.80 9.00 1.43
CA ILE A 95 6.79 9.56 0.50
C ILE A 95 6.84 11.06 0.73
N ALA A 96 7.89 11.55 1.39
CA ALA A 96 8.07 12.97 1.69
C ALA A 96 9.23 13.61 0.89
N THR A 97 9.98 12.82 0.13
CA THR A 97 10.99 13.30 -0.82
C THR A 97 10.77 12.73 -2.23
N ALA A 98 11.27 13.44 -3.25
CA ALA A 98 11.06 13.08 -4.65
C ALA A 98 11.66 11.70 -4.98
N LEU A 99 10.83 10.79 -5.49
CA LEU A 99 11.20 9.39 -5.73
C LEU A 99 11.27 9.07 -7.23
N ASP A 100 12.46 8.71 -7.70
CA ASP A 100 12.71 8.31 -9.09
C ASP A 100 12.97 6.81 -9.22
N LEU A 101 11.99 6.09 -9.77
CA LEU A 101 12.09 4.67 -10.10
C LEU A 101 12.02 4.44 -11.63
N THR A 102 12.66 5.27 -12.45
CA THR A 102 12.66 5.07 -13.92
C THR A 102 13.69 4.05 -14.43
N PHE A 103 14.47 3.43 -13.54
CA PHE A 103 15.56 2.50 -13.88
C PHE A 103 15.14 1.02 -13.89
N LEU A 104 13.85 0.73 -13.72
CA LEU A 104 13.38 -0.64 -13.48
C LEU A 104 13.48 -1.51 -14.73
N ASN A 105 13.75 -2.79 -14.52
CA ASN A 105 13.80 -3.80 -15.56
C ASN A 105 13.21 -5.08 -15.02
N SER A 106 12.10 -5.53 -15.59
CA SER A 106 11.39 -6.72 -15.14
C SER A 106 11.03 -6.65 -13.64
N VAL A 107 10.30 -5.61 -13.21
CA VAL A 107 9.82 -5.46 -11.81
C VAL A 107 8.29 -5.41 -11.71
N ASP A 108 7.74 -6.19 -10.77
CA ASP A 108 6.32 -6.15 -10.40
C ASP A 108 6.21 -5.38 -9.09
N VAL A 109 5.21 -4.52 -8.98
CA VAL A 109 4.91 -3.75 -7.78
C VAL A 109 3.56 -4.20 -7.27
N ALA A 110 3.59 -5.00 -6.20
CA ALA A 110 2.39 -5.44 -5.49
C ALA A 110 2.07 -4.43 -4.38
N LEU A 111 1.11 -3.54 -4.64
CA LEU A 111 0.72 -2.48 -3.71
C LEU A 111 -0.57 -2.87 -2.99
N SER A 112 -0.48 -3.59 -1.86
CA SER A 112 -1.66 -3.87 -1.01
C SER A 112 -1.86 -2.82 0.09
N GLY A 113 -0.80 -2.07 0.42
CA GLY A 113 -0.81 -1.04 1.46
C GLY A 113 -1.20 0.35 0.95
N THR A 114 -0.77 1.37 1.69
CA THR A 114 -1.04 2.78 1.38
C THR A 114 0.26 3.53 1.11
N ILE A 115 0.35 4.19 -0.04
CA ILE A 115 1.31 5.26 -0.29
C ILE A 115 0.63 6.58 0.04
N LYS A 116 1.17 7.34 0.98
CA LYS A 116 0.75 8.71 1.28
C LYS A 116 1.86 9.68 0.93
N PHE A 117 1.55 10.75 0.20
CA PHE A 117 2.53 11.82 -0.02
C PHE A 117 2.54 12.79 1.17
N GLY A 118 3.72 12.93 1.79
CA GLY A 118 3.99 13.85 2.89
C GLY A 118 4.75 15.08 2.42
N GLY A 119 5.49 15.72 3.32
CA GLY A 119 6.33 16.89 2.98
C GLY A 119 5.55 18.22 2.94
N THR A 120 6.27 19.31 2.66
CA THR A 120 5.72 20.67 2.61
C THR A 120 5.56 21.14 1.16
N ILE A 121 4.64 22.08 0.93
CA ILE A 121 4.46 22.71 -0.39
C ILE A 121 5.76 23.36 -0.87
N ASP A 122 6.50 24.01 0.03
CA ASP A 122 7.80 24.63 -0.29
C ASP A 122 8.81 23.60 -0.78
N TYR A 123 8.88 22.43 -0.14
CA TYR A 123 9.75 21.34 -0.57
C TYR A 123 9.36 20.87 -1.97
N TRP A 124 8.09 20.57 -2.21
CA TRP A 124 7.63 20.03 -3.49
C TRP A 124 7.75 21.04 -4.64
N THR A 125 7.56 22.33 -4.35
CA THR A 125 7.75 23.40 -5.34
C THR A 125 9.19 23.41 -5.88
N ALA A 126 10.17 23.14 -5.00
CA ALA A 126 11.59 23.16 -5.32
C ALA A 126 12.15 21.80 -5.81
N ASN A 127 11.60 20.67 -5.38
CA ASN A 127 12.22 19.34 -5.56
C ASN A 127 11.41 18.37 -6.44
N ALA A 128 10.15 18.64 -6.73
CA ALA A 128 9.35 17.77 -7.59
C ALA A 128 9.90 17.75 -9.04
N PHE A 129 9.66 16.63 -9.74
CA PHE A 129 10.04 16.50 -11.13
C PHE A 129 9.14 17.36 -12.01
N ARG A 130 9.71 18.40 -12.61
CA ARG A 130 8.96 19.34 -13.46
C ARG A 130 8.84 18.85 -14.90
N TYR A 131 7.65 18.98 -15.47
CA TYR A 131 7.35 18.72 -16.87
C TYR A 131 6.86 20.01 -17.54
N ALA A 132 7.37 20.30 -18.74
CA ALA A 132 7.05 21.53 -19.45
C ALA A 132 5.56 21.63 -19.84
N PHE A 133 4.92 20.49 -20.10
CA PHE A 133 3.51 20.45 -20.43
C PHE A 133 2.67 20.81 -19.19
N GLN A 134 1.90 21.89 -19.30
CA GLN A 134 1.02 22.43 -18.25
C GLN A 134 1.74 22.79 -16.93
N ASP A 135 3.05 23.03 -16.97
CA ASP A 135 3.87 23.26 -15.76
C ASP A 135 3.65 22.19 -14.66
N SER A 136 3.37 20.96 -15.08
CA SER A 136 3.03 19.86 -14.18
C SER A 136 4.25 19.37 -13.41
N ARG A 137 4.01 18.89 -12.19
CA ARG A 137 5.02 18.40 -11.26
C ARG A 137 4.66 16.99 -10.81
N ALA A 138 5.63 16.08 -10.76
CA ALA A 138 5.46 14.73 -10.23
C ALA A 138 6.32 14.52 -8.97
N TYR A 139 5.75 13.84 -7.98
CA TYR A 139 6.45 13.47 -6.74
C TYR A 139 7.14 12.11 -6.87
N TRP A 140 6.51 11.20 -7.63
CA TRP A 140 6.96 9.83 -7.83
C TRP A 140 6.95 9.50 -9.32
N LYS A 141 8.12 9.13 -9.86
CA LYS A 141 8.24 8.60 -11.22
C LYS A 141 8.46 7.10 -11.14
N ILE A 142 7.76 6.37 -12.00
CA ILE A 142 7.94 4.93 -12.16
C ILE A 142 8.09 4.66 -13.65
N GLY A 143 9.09 3.89 -14.03
CA GLY A 143 9.34 3.59 -15.43
C GLY A 143 10.46 2.58 -15.64
N GLY A 144 10.66 2.21 -16.90
CA GLY A 144 11.64 1.23 -17.30
C GLY A 144 11.07 0.21 -18.28
N LYS A 145 11.62 -1.00 -18.29
CA LYS A 145 11.21 -2.09 -19.18
C LYS A 145 10.51 -3.19 -18.40
N ASP A 146 9.36 -3.65 -18.90
CA ASP A 146 8.59 -4.75 -18.29
C ASP A 146 8.27 -4.49 -16.80
N VAL A 147 7.66 -3.32 -16.55
CA VAL A 147 7.26 -2.86 -15.21
C VAL A 147 5.74 -2.98 -15.08
N ASN A 148 5.27 -3.67 -14.05
CA ASN A 148 3.85 -3.83 -13.76
C ASN A 148 3.55 -3.34 -12.35
N ILE A 149 2.42 -2.64 -12.17
CA ILE A 149 1.96 -2.17 -10.86
C ILE A 149 0.52 -2.61 -10.71
N PHE A 150 0.16 -3.20 -9.57
CA PHE A 150 -1.19 -3.64 -9.31
C PHE A 150 -1.53 -3.52 -7.82
N GLY A 151 -2.77 -3.09 -7.55
CA GLY A 151 -3.25 -2.85 -6.20
C GLY A 151 -4.28 -3.85 -5.68
N GLY A 152 -4.69 -4.82 -6.51
CA GLY A 152 -5.66 -5.86 -6.12
C GLY A 152 -7.03 -5.33 -5.62
N GLY A 153 -7.35 -4.06 -5.88
CA GLY A 153 -8.55 -3.40 -5.38
C GLY A 153 -8.47 -2.90 -3.93
N VAL A 154 -7.33 -3.08 -3.25
CA VAL A 154 -7.14 -2.67 -1.84
C VAL A 154 -6.03 -1.63 -1.66
N GLY A 155 -5.04 -1.61 -2.56
CA GLY A 155 -3.96 -0.64 -2.53
C GLY A 155 -4.45 0.80 -2.70
N LEU A 156 -3.85 1.72 -1.94
CA LEU A 156 -4.20 3.13 -1.92
C LEU A 156 -2.98 4.00 -2.27
N ILE A 157 -3.17 4.97 -3.17
CA ILE A 157 -2.25 6.08 -3.39
C ILE A 157 -2.98 7.36 -2.98
N ASP A 158 -2.69 7.85 -1.78
CA ASP A 158 -3.17 9.12 -1.25
C ASP A 158 -2.23 10.25 -1.71
N GLY A 159 -2.66 10.97 -2.74
CA GLY A 159 -1.96 12.10 -3.35
C GLY A 159 -1.69 13.26 -2.38
N ASN A 160 -2.50 13.40 -1.33
CA ASN A 160 -2.47 14.53 -0.39
C ASN A 160 -2.35 15.90 -1.09
N GLY A 161 -3.12 16.08 -2.16
CA GLY A 161 -3.15 17.27 -3.01
C GLY A 161 -4.39 18.14 -2.81
#